data_AF-A0A2Z4IDS1-F1
#
_entry.id   AF-A0A2Z4IDS1-F1
#
_cell.length_a   1.000
_cell.length_b   1.000
_cell.length_c   1.000
_cell.angle_alpha   90.00
_cell.angle_beta   90.00
_cell.angle_gamma   90.00
#
_symmetry.space_group_name_H-M   'P 1'
#
loop_
_entity.id
_entity.type
_entity.pdbx_description
1 polymer ?
#
loop_
_entity_poly.entity_id
_entity_poly.type
_entity_poly.pdbx_seq_one_letter_code
_entity_poly.pdbx_strand_id
1 'polypeptide(L)'
;MNGNTVKNRYFVKKEIIMAITNVKESIHDLIDRIEDEELLNAYLKIIERGLHSSGDPIVGYTTKGEVLTKSKLVDRVRAASERVKSGQYTTQEDLEKESENW
;
A
#
# COMPACT_ATOMS: atom_id res chain seq x y z
N MET A 1 17.29 44.77 -6.25
CA MET A 1 17.13 44.18 -7.60
C MET A 1 17.10 42.67 -7.44
N ASN A 2 15.92 42.07 -7.61
CA ASN A 2 15.69 40.63 -7.41
C ASN A 2 16.13 39.85 -8.64
N GLY A 3 17.21 39.07 -8.53
CA GLY A 3 17.61 38.06 -9.51
C GLY A 3 17.11 36.69 -9.09
N ASN A 4 15.93 36.31 -9.56
CA ASN A 4 15.27 35.05 -9.22
C ASN A 4 15.91 33.91 -10.03
N THR A 5 16.79 33.12 -9.43
CA THR A 5 17.38 31.93 -10.07
C THR A 5 16.37 30.79 -10.04
N VAL A 6 15.45 30.77 -11.01
CA VAL A 6 14.57 29.63 -11.24
C VAL A 6 15.41 28.48 -11.81
N LYS A 7 16.05 27.70 -10.94
CA LYS A 7 16.62 26.41 -11.33
C LYS A 7 15.50 25.54 -11.88
N ASN A 8 15.59 25.26 -13.16
CA ASN A 8 14.57 24.63 -13.97
C ASN A 8 14.27 23.20 -13.45
N ARG A 9 13.06 22.98 -12.91
CA ARG A 9 12.63 21.69 -12.32
C ARG A 9 12.73 20.49 -13.29
N TYR A 10 12.79 20.76 -14.60
CA TYR A 10 12.94 19.75 -15.64
C TYR A 10 14.35 19.14 -15.73
N PHE A 11 15.39 19.90 -15.39
CA PHE A 11 16.78 19.42 -15.43
C PHE A 11 17.05 18.40 -14.31
N VAL A 12 16.55 18.68 -13.10
CA VAL A 12 16.70 17.80 -11.94
C VAL A 12 15.98 16.46 -12.15
N LYS A 13 14.79 16.45 -12.77
CA LYS A 13 14.08 15.20 -13.08
C LYS A 13 14.84 14.31 -14.06
N LYS A 14 15.53 14.88 -15.06
CA LYS A 14 16.24 14.12 -16.10
C LYS A 14 17.45 13.36 -15.52
N GLU A 15 18.19 13.96 -14.59
CA GLU A 15 19.31 13.28 -13.91
C GLU A 15 18.86 12.16 -12.97
N ILE A 16 17.74 12.36 -12.25
CA ILE A 16 17.17 11.33 -11.37
C ILE A 16 16.66 10.12 -12.18
N ILE A 17 16.04 10.36 -13.34
CA ILE A 17 15.55 9.28 -14.21
C ILE A 17 16.72 8.47 -14.80
N MET A 18 17.83 9.10 -15.18
CA MET A 18 19.04 8.38 -15.62
C MET A 18 19.65 7.54 -14.49
N ALA A 19 19.68 8.04 -13.25
CA ALA A 19 20.20 7.28 -12.10
C ALA A 19 19.37 6.01 -11.81
N ILE A 20 18.04 6.09 -11.91
CA ILE A 20 17.15 4.93 -11.69
C ILE A 20 17.31 3.90 -12.81
N THR A 21 17.42 4.32 -14.06
CA THR A 21 17.62 3.41 -15.19
C THR A 21 18.94 2.65 -15.05
N ASN A 22 20.03 3.33 -14.71
CA ASN A 22 21.35 2.70 -14.51
C ASN A 22 21.33 1.66 -13.37
N VAL A 23 20.59 1.95 -12.29
CA VAL A 23 20.42 1.00 -11.17
C VAL A 23 19.62 -0.22 -11.59
N LYS A 24 18.57 -0.05 -12.41
CA LYS A 24 17.77 -1.18 -12.94
C LYS A 24 18.62 -2.08 -13.83
N GLU A 25 19.37 -1.50 -14.75
CA GLU A 25 20.28 -2.24 -15.64
C GLU A 25 21.30 -3.05 -14.82
N SER A 26 21.92 -2.42 -13.82
CA SER A 26 22.87 -3.10 -12.93
C SER A 26 22.25 -4.27 -12.15
N ILE A 27 20.99 -4.14 -11.72
CA ILE A 27 20.28 -5.22 -11.03
C ILE A 27 19.95 -6.36 -11.99
N HIS A 28 19.50 -6.07 -13.20
CA HIS A 28 19.25 -7.10 -14.23
C HIS A 28 20.52 -7.89 -14.54
N ASP A 29 21.63 -7.19 -14.79
CA ASP A 29 22.93 -7.83 -15.07
C ASP A 29 23.39 -8.71 -13.89
N LEU A 30 23.16 -8.29 -12.65
CA LEU A 30 23.52 -9.08 -11.48
C LEU A 30 22.66 -10.33 -11.34
N ILE A 31 21.35 -10.24 -11.56
CA ILE A 31 20.43 -11.37 -11.49
C ILE A 31 20.79 -12.41 -12.56
N ASP A 32 21.06 -11.97 -13.79
CA ASP A 32 21.37 -12.86 -14.92
C ASP A 32 22.69 -13.62 -14.73
N ARG A 33 23.58 -13.13 -13.87
CA ARG A 33 24.88 -13.75 -13.56
C ARG A 33 24.85 -14.70 -12.36
N ILE A 34 23.78 -14.71 -11.57
CA ILE A 34 23.67 -15.58 -10.40
C ILE A 34 23.21 -16.96 -10.85
N GLU A 35 24.10 -17.95 -10.69
CA GLU A 35 23.78 -19.37 -10.92
C GLU A 35 23.36 -20.10 -9.63
N ASP A 36 23.54 -19.45 -8.47
CA ASP A 36 23.16 -19.96 -7.15
C ASP A 36 21.66 -19.74 -6.88
N GLU A 37 20.89 -20.83 -6.87
CA GLU A 37 19.44 -20.82 -6.64
C GLU A 37 19.06 -20.29 -5.24
N GLU A 38 19.85 -20.59 -4.21
CA GLU A 38 19.56 -20.16 -2.83
C GLU A 38 19.72 -18.64 -2.72
N LEU A 39 20.79 -18.11 -3.32
CA LEU A 39 21.04 -16.67 -3.39
C LEU A 39 19.96 -15.95 -4.21
N LEU A 40 19.59 -16.48 -5.37
CA LEU A 40 18.54 -15.91 -6.23
C LEU A 40 17.18 -15.86 -5.51
N ASN A 41 16.83 -16.93 -4.80
CA ASN A 41 15.60 -16.98 -4.00
C ASN A 41 15.62 -15.99 -2.82
N ALA A 42 16.78 -15.75 -2.22
CA ALA A 42 16.92 -14.73 -1.17
C ALA A 42 16.68 -13.32 -1.72
N TYR A 43 17.24 -12.98 -2.89
CA TYR A 43 17.01 -11.70 -3.55
C TYR A 43 15.55 -11.51 -3.98
N LEU A 44 14.92 -12.55 -4.54
CA LEU A 44 13.50 -12.54 -4.88
C LEU A 44 12.65 -12.15 -3.67
N LYS A 45 12.85 -12.82 -2.53
CA LYS A 45 12.11 -12.52 -1.28
C LYS A 45 12.32 -11.10 -0.78
N ILE A 46 13.53 -10.54 -0.92
CA ILE A 46 13.84 -9.15 -0.51
C ILE A 46 13.12 -8.16 -1.42
N ILE A 47 13.17 -8.38 -2.74
CA ILE A 47 12.52 -7.52 -3.74
C ILE A 47 11.00 -7.58 -3.58
N GLU A 48 10.43 -8.79 -3.50
CA GLU A 48 9.00 -9.00 -3.25
C GLU A 48 8.58 -8.32 -1.95
N ARG A 49 9.33 -8.51 -0.85
CA ARG A 49 9.03 -7.83 0.41
C ARG A 49 9.09 -6.31 0.26
N GLY A 50 10.07 -5.77 -0.46
CA GLY A 50 10.18 -4.33 -0.72
C GLY A 50 9.01 -3.79 -1.56
N LEU A 51 8.55 -4.55 -2.55
CA LEU A 51 7.41 -4.20 -3.40
C LEU A 51 6.07 -4.32 -2.66
N HIS A 52 5.92 -5.34 -1.82
CA HIS A 52 4.76 -5.55 -0.95
C HIS A 52 4.80 -4.66 0.31
N SER A 53 5.91 -3.95 0.55
CA SER A 53 6.03 -2.93 1.61
C SER A 53 5.44 -1.58 1.21
N SER A 54 4.63 -1.48 0.16
CA SER A 54 3.64 -0.40 0.07
C SER A 54 2.85 -0.44 1.38
N GLY A 55 3.08 0.52 2.28
CA GLY A 55 2.74 0.42 3.71
C GLY A 55 1.27 0.18 4.04
N ASP A 56 0.41 0.18 3.02
CA ASP A 56 -1.01 -0.06 3.12
C ASP A 56 -1.56 -0.81 1.89
N PRO A 57 -1.36 -2.13 1.79
CA PRO A 57 -1.82 -2.90 0.64
C PRO A 57 -3.35 -2.91 0.56
N ILE A 58 -3.89 -2.98 -0.66
CA ILE A 58 -5.31 -3.22 -0.90
C ILE A 58 -5.65 -4.65 -0.46
N VAL A 59 -6.62 -4.80 0.43
CA VAL A 59 -7.08 -6.09 0.97
C VAL A 59 -8.50 -6.45 0.52
N GLY A 60 -9.21 -5.56 -0.18
CA GLY A 60 -10.52 -5.84 -0.76
C GLY A 60 -11.26 -4.60 -1.24
N TYR A 61 -12.57 -4.73 -1.44
CA TYR A 61 -13.48 -3.65 -1.83
C TYR A 61 -14.73 -3.65 -0.95
N THR A 62 -15.34 -2.47 -0.73
CA THR A 62 -16.63 -2.34 -0.05
C THR A 62 -17.78 -2.77 -0.97
N THR A 63 -18.99 -2.92 -0.43
CA THR A 63 -20.21 -3.18 -1.22
C THR A 63 -20.55 -2.06 -2.21
N LYS A 64 -19.94 -0.88 -2.04
CA LYS A 64 -20.02 0.26 -2.97
C LYS A 64 -18.86 0.30 -3.97
N GLY A 65 -17.98 -0.70 -3.96
CA GLY A 65 -16.81 -0.80 -4.84
C GLY A 65 -15.61 0.04 -4.40
N GLU A 66 -15.61 0.58 -3.18
CA GLU A 66 -14.49 1.42 -2.69
C GLU A 66 -13.33 0.56 -2.23
N VAL A 67 -12.10 1.01 -2.48
CA VAL A 67 -10.89 0.30 -2.09
C VAL A 67 -10.78 0.20 -0.56
N LEU A 68 -10.64 -1.03 -0.06
CA LEU A 68 -10.33 -1.33 1.33
C LEU A 68 -8.85 -1.70 1.44
N THR A 69 -8.10 -0.91 2.20
CA THR A 69 -6.68 -1.15 2.48
C THR A 69 -6.49 -1.79 3.86
N LYS A 70 -5.30 -2.34 4.13
CA LYS A 70 -4.98 -3.03 5.38
C LYS A 70 -5.18 -2.12 6.61
N SER A 71 -4.75 -0.87 6.53
CA SER A 71 -4.91 0.14 7.60
C SER A 71 -6.38 0.40 7.90
N LYS A 72 -7.18 0.66 6.85
CA LYS A 72 -8.62 0.88 6.95
C LYS A 72 -9.36 -0.33 7.53
N LEU A 73 -8.93 -1.55 7.20
CA LEU A 73 -9.50 -2.76 7.78
C LEU A 73 -9.20 -2.85 9.28
N VAL A 74 -7.96 -2.58 9.70
CA VAL A 74 -7.57 -2.57 11.12
C VAL A 74 -8.37 -1.52 11.92
N ASP A 75 -8.51 -0.31 11.39
CA ASP A 75 -9.28 0.76 12.02
C ASP A 75 -10.77 0.38 12.14
N ARG A 76 -11.34 -0.24 11.10
CA ARG A 76 -12.72 -0.73 11.13
C ARG A 76 -12.96 -1.78 12.21
N VAL A 77 -12.02 -2.71 12.38
CA VAL A 77 -12.08 -3.74 13.43
C VAL A 77 -11.98 -3.11 14.82
N ARG A 78 -11.06 -2.16 15.01
CA ARG A 78 -10.92 -1.43 16.28
C ARG A 78 -12.19 -0.67 16.65
N ALA A 79 -12.74 0.10 15.71
CA ALA A 79 -13.98 0.84 15.91
C ALA A 79 -15.16 -0.10 16.22
N ALA A 80 -15.23 -1.27 15.58
CA ALA A 80 -16.25 -2.27 15.89
C ALA A 80 -16.10 -2.83 17.31
N SER A 81 -14.87 -3.12 17.75
CA SER A 81 -14.61 -3.58 19.11
C SER A 81 -15.00 -2.54 20.16
N GLU A 82 -14.70 -1.27 19.92
CA GLU A 82 -15.07 -0.15 20.81
C GLU A 82 -16.59 0.03 20.90
N ARG A 83 -17.30 -0.04 19.76
CA ARG A 83 -18.78 0.00 19.75
C ARG A 83 -19.39 -1.09 20.62
N VAL A 84 -18.93 -2.34 20.46
CA VAL A 84 -19.39 -3.48 21.27
C VAL A 84 -19.13 -3.23 22.76
N LYS A 85 -17.91 -2.78 23.13
CA LYS A 85 -17.57 -2.46 24.53
C LYS A 85 -18.41 -1.33 25.12
N SER A 86 -18.78 -0.35 24.30
CA SER A 86 -19.61 0.80 24.71
C SER A 86 -21.12 0.51 24.74
N GLY A 87 -21.54 -0.73 24.45
CA GLY A 87 -22.95 -1.10 24.37
C GLY A 87 -23.64 -0.64 23.08
N GLN A 88 -22.91 -0.10 22.11
CA GLN A 88 -23.40 0.33 20.80
C GLN A 88 -23.43 -0.86 19.83
N TYR A 89 -24.26 -1.85 20.12
CA TYR A 89 -24.53 -2.98 19.24
C TYR A 89 -26.03 -3.06 18.97
N THR A 90 -26.39 -3.67 17.85
CA THR A 90 -27.78 -3.95 17.51
C THR A 90 -28.01 -5.44 17.72
N THR A 91 -29.08 -5.79 18.43
CA THR A 91 -29.45 -7.20 18.62
C THR A 91 -30.30 -7.70 17.45
N GLN A 92 -30.46 -9.01 17.37
CA GLN A 92 -31.37 -9.63 16.40
C GLN A 92 -32.81 -9.12 16.57
N GLU A 93 -33.27 -8.96 17.82
CA GLU A 93 -34.61 -8.44 18.13
C GLU A 93 -34.78 -6.98 17.67
N ASP A 94 -33.74 -6.15 17.79
CA ASP A 94 -33.77 -4.77 17.31
C ASP A 94 -33.90 -4.71 15.77
N LEU A 95 -33.21 -5.60 15.06
CA LEU A 95 -33.29 -5.71 13.60
C LEU A 95 -34.67 -6.18 13.14
N GLU A 96 -35.29 -7.12 13.86
CA GLU A 96 -36.65 -7.59 13.56
C GLU A 96 -37.67 -6.47 13.71
N LYS A 97 -37.59 -5.68 14.79
CA LYS A 97 -38.45 -4.49 14.99
C LYS A 97 -38.22 -3.40 13.95
N GLU A 98 -36.98 -3.18 13.52
CA GLU A 98 -36.68 -2.18 12.49
C GLU A 98 -37.22 -2.61 11.11
N SER A 99 -37.09 -3.90 10.78
CA SER A 99 -37.58 -4.46 9.52
C SER A 99 -39.09 -4.37 9.35
N GLU A 100 -39.87 -4.31 10.43
CA GLU A 100 -41.33 -4.10 10.37
C GLU A 100 -41.71 -2.71 9.81
N ASN A 101 -40.76 -1.76 9.80
CA ASN A 101 -40.95 -0.38 9.36
C ASN A 101 -40.29 -0.05 8.01
N TRP A 102 -39.74 -1.05 7.32
CA TRP A 102 -39.16 -0.92 5.97
C TRP A 102 -40.19 -1.17 4.87
#